data_AF-A0A8T7FT64-F1
#
_entry.id   AF-A0A8T7FT64-F1
#
_cell.length_a   1.000
_cell.length_b   1.000
_cell.length_c   1.000
_cell.angle_alpha   90.00
_cell.angle_beta   90.00
_cell.angle_gamma   90.00
#
_symmetry.space_group_name_H-M   'P 1'
#
loop_
_entity.id
_entity.type
_entity.pdbx_description
1 polymer ?
#
loop_
_entity_poly.entity_id
_entity_poly.type
_entity_poly.pdbx_seq_one_letter_code
_entity_poly.pdbx_strand_id
1 'polypeptide(L)'
;MKKILTILLLAAVLLTASTGVAFAREPAPITGTIQSIELQTDPETGETIVAVTLLDSTGTTQTVHLSPETAESLGLVTIDPTTGEIAVNESALNTEVTIDPSQIIPEPPVEEPEKEHPVGSALGDFFSGLLGVDYETIMEYHENGFGFGVIAQALWLTSQIDGDTSTFTALLDAKQSGDYSGIILADGSTPDNWGDVVKSLKKGENLGSVMSGKAENSTGEPADVQKEKGNSNGNNGQGNGQGNGQGNSGNQGNGQENRDKGRDKDKDDDKGKDKNKP
;
A
#
# COMPACT_ATOMS: atom_id res chain seq x y z
N MET A 1 -31.12 -7.19 10.53
CA MET A 1 -29.88 -6.43 10.32
C MET A 1 -29.88 -5.90 8.90
N LYS A 2 -30.40 -4.69 8.69
CA LYS A 2 -30.57 -4.03 7.38
C LYS A 2 -30.48 -2.51 7.58
N LYS A 3 -29.29 -1.98 7.91
CA LYS A 3 -29.05 -0.53 8.09
C LYS A 3 -27.58 -0.11 7.81
N ILE A 4 -26.89 -0.75 6.86
CA ILE A 4 -25.50 -0.37 6.49
C ILE A 4 -25.32 -0.33 4.96
N LEU A 5 -26.34 0.03 4.18
CA LEU A 5 -26.24 0.00 2.71
C LEU A 5 -26.81 1.24 2.01
N THR A 6 -26.76 2.42 2.66
CA THR A 6 -27.33 3.65 2.07
C THR A 6 -26.38 4.84 2.06
N ILE A 7 -25.12 4.69 2.52
CA ILE A 7 -24.19 5.82 2.65
C ILE A 7 -23.19 5.92 1.47
N LEU A 8 -23.15 4.92 0.56
CA LEU A 8 -22.12 4.87 -0.50
C LEU A 8 -22.57 5.32 -1.91
N LEU A 9 -23.70 6.03 -2.04
CA LEU A 9 -24.23 6.44 -3.36
C LEU A 9 -24.41 7.98 -3.53
N LEU A 10 -23.74 8.80 -2.72
CA LEU A 10 -23.86 10.27 -2.80
C LEU A 10 -22.59 11.00 -3.22
N ALA A 11 -21.52 10.28 -3.60
CA ALA A 11 -20.22 10.88 -3.94
C ALA A 11 -19.88 10.94 -5.46
N ALA A 12 -20.74 10.44 -6.36
CA ALA A 12 -20.34 10.15 -7.75
C ALA A 12 -21.08 10.91 -8.86
N VAL A 13 -21.67 12.09 -8.60
CA VAL A 13 -22.46 12.81 -9.63
C VAL A 13 -22.01 14.26 -9.91
N LEU A 14 -20.98 14.80 -9.23
CA LEU A 14 -20.66 16.24 -9.34
C LEU A 14 -19.47 16.64 -10.24
N LEU A 15 -18.89 15.74 -11.04
CA LEU A 15 -17.83 16.09 -12.00
C LEU A 15 -18.26 15.97 -13.47
N THR A 16 -19.12 16.89 -13.90
CA THR A 16 -19.14 17.32 -15.31
C THR A 16 -19.09 18.85 -15.37
N ALA A 17 -17.92 19.42 -15.06
CA ALA A 17 -17.66 20.83 -15.32
C ALA A 17 -17.22 21.00 -16.78
N SER A 18 -18.15 21.58 -17.54
CA SER A 18 -18.01 22.10 -18.90
C SER A 18 -16.80 23.02 -19.09
N THR A 19 -16.02 22.78 -20.13
CA THR A 19 -14.99 23.71 -20.65
C THR A 19 -15.65 24.87 -21.39
N GLY A 20 -16.12 25.88 -20.64
CA GLY A 20 -16.61 27.15 -21.17
C GLY A 20 -15.78 28.30 -20.65
N VAL A 21 -15.44 29.26 -21.51
CA VAL A 21 -14.74 30.51 -21.18
C VAL A 21 -15.36 31.17 -19.94
N ALA A 22 -14.59 31.19 -18.84
CA ALA A 22 -15.01 31.73 -17.56
C ALA A 22 -14.99 33.27 -17.62
N PHE A 23 -16.17 33.87 -17.75
CA PHE A 23 -16.38 35.20 -17.20
C PHE A 23 -16.36 35.05 -15.68
N ALA A 24 -15.47 35.77 -15.00
CA ALA A 24 -15.41 35.83 -13.54
C ALA A 24 -16.72 36.43 -13.01
N ARG A 25 -17.73 35.58 -12.83
CA ARG A 25 -18.97 35.93 -12.18
C ARG A 25 -18.69 35.90 -10.69
N GLU A 26 -18.93 37.02 -10.01
CA GLU A 26 -18.92 37.04 -8.55
C GLU A 26 -19.86 35.94 -8.03
N PRO A 27 -19.40 35.11 -7.10
CA PRO A 27 -20.21 34.01 -6.58
C PRO A 27 -21.45 34.59 -5.91
N ALA A 28 -22.62 34.03 -6.23
CA ALA A 28 -23.87 34.49 -5.64
C ALA A 28 -23.89 34.18 -4.12
N PRO A 29 -24.48 35.05 -3.28
CA PRO A 29 -24.65 34.78 -1.86
C PRO A 29 -25.33 33.44 -1.59
N ILE A 30 -24.85 32.73 -0.58
CA ILE A 30 -25.45 31.47 -0.11
C ILE A 30 -26.53 31.83 0.89
N THR A 31 -27.77 31.39 0.65
CA THR A 31 -28.90 31.65 1.54
C THR A 31 -29.55 30.34 1.95
N GLY A 32 -29.79 30.16 3.24
CA GLY A 32 -30.43 28.95 3.76
C GLY A 32 -30.83 29.06 5.22
N THR A 33 -31.62 28.08 5.66
CA THR A 33 -32.01 27.92 7.07
C THR A 33 -30.96 27.10 7.81
N ILE A 34 -30.46 27.62 8.93
CA ILE A 34 -29.42 26.96 9.73
C ILE A 34 -29.98 25.69 10.38
N GLN A 35 -29.36 24.55 10.08
CA GLN A 35 -29.68 23.23 10.65
C GLN A 35 -28.79 22.88 11.84
N SER A 36 -27.48 23.15 11.73
CA SER A 36 -26.51 22.92 12.80
C SER A 36 -25.37 23.93 12.74
N ILE A 37 -24.76 24.15 13.91
CA ILE A 37 -23.56 24.96 14.10
C ILE A 37 -22.62 24.13 14.98
N GLU A 38 -21.42 23.84 14.50
CA GLU A 38 -20.42 23.03 15.19
C GLU A 38 -19.09 23.79 15.25
N LEU A 39 -18.42 23.72 16.40
CA LEU A 39 -17.05 24.21 16.54
C LEU A 39 -16.11 23.07 16.19
N GLN A 40 -15.23 23.29 15.23
CA GLN A 40 -14.20 22.34 14.84
C GLN A 40 -12.82 22.99 15.01
N THR A 41 -11.79 22.16 15.05
CA THR A 41 -10.41 22.61 15.01
C THR A 41 -9.84 22.21 13.66
N ASP A 42 -9.33 23.17 12.91
CA ASP A 42 -8.62 22.91 11.67
C ASP A 42 -7.38 22.04 11.98
N PRO A 43 -7.25 20.85 11.40
CA PRO A 43 -6.16 19.94 11.69
C PRO A 43 -4.80 20.45 11.19
N GLU A 44 -4.77 21.32 10.17
CA GLU A 44 -3.53 21.85 9.61
C GLU A 44 -3.03 23.05 10.41
N THR A 45 -3.93 23.98 10.75
CA THR A 45 -3.56 25.26 11.39
C THR A 45 -3.73 25.24 12.91
N GLY A 46 -4.57 24.35 13.44
CA GLY A 46 -4.98 24.33 14.85
C GLY A 46 -5.97 25.45 15.22
N GLU A 47 -6.46 26.21 14.24
CA GLU A 47 -7.41 27.30 14.47
C GLU A 47 -8.84 26.77 14.68
N THR A 48 -9.65 27.47 15.48
CA THR A 48 -11.06 27.11 15.63
C THR A 48 -11.85 27.62 14.44
N ILE A 49 -12.60 26.72 13.79
CA ILE A 49 -13.49 27.03 12.68
C ILE A 49 -14.94 26.74 13.09
N VAL A 50 -15.88 27.49 12.51
CA VAL A 50 -17.31 27.29 12.74
C VAL A 50 -17.92 26.63 11.51
N ALA A 51 -18.32 25.36 11.65
CA ALA A 51 -19.01 24.60 10.61
C ALA A 51 -20.52 24.83 10.72
N VAL A 52 -21.13 25.35 9.66
CA VAL A 52 -22.55 25.71 9.61
C VAL A 52 -23.23 24.91 8.52
N THR A 53 -24.19 24.07 8.90
CA THR A 53 -25.01 23.34 7.94
C THR A 53 -26.27 24.14 7.63
N LEU A 54 -26.47 24.48 6.36
CA LEU A 54 -27.60 25.24 5.84
C LEU A 54 -28.51 24.34 5.01
N LEU A 55 -29.82 24.52 5.12
CA LEU A 55 -30.83 23.98 4.22
C LEU A 55 -31.31 25.10 3.29
N ASP A 56 -31.04 24.98 1.99
CA ASP A 56 -31.46 25.98 1.02
C ASP A 56 -32.96 25.88 0.66
N SER A 57 -33.44 26.82 -0.15
CA SER A 57 -34.84 26.83 -0.63
C SER A 57 -35.23 25.64 -1.53
N THR A 58 -34.25 24.89 -2.04
CA THR A 58 -34.47 23.68 -2.85
C THR A 58 -34.57 22.42 -2.00
N GLY A 59 -34.31 22.53 -0.68
CA GLY A 59 -34.23 21.40 0.23
C GLY A 59 -32.87 20.70 0.22
N THR A 60 -31.85 21.31 -0.37
CA THR A 60 -30.47 20.81 -0.38
C THR A 60 -29.73 21.30 0.85
N THR A 61 -29.03 20.40 1.52
CA THR A 61 -28.14 20.77 2.63
C THR A 61 -26.73 21.01 2.14
N GLN A 62 -26.07 22.04 2.65
CA GLN A 62 -24.66 22.30 2.45
C GLN A 62 -24.01 22.74 3.76
N THR A 63 -22.75 22.36 3.97
CA THR A 63 -21.96 22.82 5.12
C THR A 63 -20.95 23.85 4.63
N VAL A 64 -20.81 24.95 5.36
CA VAL A 64 -19.81 25.99 5.11
C VAL A 64 -18.95 26.20 6.35
N HIS A 65 -17.68 26.50 6.15
CA HIS A 65 -16.75 26.80 7.23
C HIS A 65 -16.51 28.31 7.29
N LEU A 66 -16.62 28.88 8.49
CA LEU A 66 -16.45 30.32 8.74
C LEU A 66 -15.41 30.54 9.82
N SER A 67 -14.75 31.71 9.78
CA SER A 67 -13.94 32.15 10.90
C SER A 67 -14.83 32.49 12.11
N PRO A 68 -14.33 32.41 13.35
CA PRO A 68 -15.07 32.80 14.54
C PRO A 68 -15.63 34.23 14.47
N GLU A 69 -14.85 35.18 13.96
CA GLU A 69 -15.25 36.60 13.84
C GLU A 69 -16.39 36.78 12.82
N THR A 70 -16.31 36.05 11.71
CA THR A 70 -17.37 36.04 10.70
C THR A 70 -18.64 35.44 11.29
N ALA A 71 -18.55 34.31 11.97
CA ALA A 71 -19.67 33.65 12.62
C ALA A 71 -20.31 34.52 13.72
N GLU A 72 -19.51 35.25 14.50
CA GLU A 72 -20.00 36.20 15.50
C GLU A 72 -20.74 37.38 14.83
N SER A 73 -20.19 37.93 13.74
CA SER A 73 -20.84 39.02 12.99
C SER A 73 -22.21 38.63 12.41
N LEU A 74 -22.38 37.34 12.10
CA LEU A 74 -23.62 36.74 11.64
C LEU A 74 -24.55 36.31 12.80
N GLY A 75 -24.10 36.44 14.06
CA GLY A 75 -24.86 36.05 15.24
C GLY A 75 -24.96 34.55 15.46
N LEU A 76 -24.09 33.75 14.83
CA LEU A 76 -24.07 32.29 14.92
C LEU A 76 -23.36 31.78 16.18
N VAL A 77 -22.38 32.55 16.65
CA VAL A 77 -21.63 32.29 17.88
C VAL A 77 -21.51 33.57 18.70
N THR A 78 -21.12 33.42 19.96
CA THR A 78 -20.70 34.52 20.84
C THR A 78 -19.28 34.28 21.29
N ILE A 79 -18.44 35.31 21.24
CA ILE A 79 -17.06 35.24 21.73
C ILE A 79 -16.98 36.00 23.04
N ASP A 80 -16.52 35.35 24.11
CA ASP A 80 -16.25 36.05 25.37
C ASP A 80 -15.06 37.01 25.16
N PRO A 81 -15.23 38.34 25.35
CA PRO A 81 -14.17 39.31 25.07
C PRO A 81 -13.01 39.25 26.07
N THR A 82 -13.17 38.52 27.17
CA THR A 82 -12.18 38.36 28.24
C THR A 82 -11.41 37.06 28.09
N THR A 83 -12.10 35.95 27.84
CA THR A 83 -11.48 34.61 27.77
C THR A 83 -11.17 34.16 26.35
N GLY A 84 -11.83 34.73 25.35
CA GLY A 84 -11.80 34.26 23.96
C GLY A 84 -12.56 32.95 23.75
N GLU A 85 -13.33 32.49 24.74
CA GLU A 85 -14.13 31.27 24.63
C GLU A 85 -15.29 31.51 23.65
N ILE A 86 -15.46 30.55 22.73
CA ILE A 86 -16.50 30.61 21.70
C ILE A 86 -17.64 29.70 22.13
N ALA A 87 -18.86 30.24 22.15
CA ALA A 87 -20.07 29.48 22.42
C ALA A 87 -21.06 29.59 21.25
N VAL A 88 -21.69 28.46 20.90
CA VAL A 88 -22.71 28.43 19.84
C VAL A 88 -23.97 29.17 20.29
N ASN A 89 -24.51 30.03 19.42
CA ASN A 89 -25.79 30.67 19.67
C ASN A 89 -26.93 29.78 19.17
N GLU A 90 -27.48 28.93 20.05
CA GLU A 90 -28.60 28.03 19.72
C GLU A 90 -29.84 28.77 19.19
N SER A 91 -30.00 30.05 19.52
CA SER A 91 -31.11 30.89 19.04
C SER A 91 -31.06 31.13 17.52
N ALA A 92 -29.90 30.95 16.89
CA ALA A 92 -29.71 31.08 15.45
C ALA A 92 -30.19 29.83 14.68
N LEU A 93 -30.38 28.68 15.34
CA LEU A 93 -30.88 27.47 14.69
C LEU A 93 -32.30 27.69 14.14
N ASN A 94 -32.57 27.13 12.97
CA ASN A 94 -33.83 27.29 12.23
C ASN A 94 -34.14 28.73 11.79
N THR A 95 -33.15 29.62 11.80
CA THR A 95 -33.27 30.96 11.21
C THR A 95 -32.62 30.99 9.83
N GLU A 96 -33.10 31.89 8.97
CA GLU A 96 -32.52 32.12 7.66
C GLU A 96 -31.28 33.03 7.78
N VAL A 97 -30.20 32.65 7.11
CA VAL A 97 -28.96 33.41 7.04
C VAL A 97 -28.51 33.55 5.59
N THR A 98 -27.88 34.68 5.28
CA THR A 98 -27.22 34.94 4.00
C THR A 98 -25.73 35.10 4.25
N ILE A 99 -24.91 34.29 3.58
CA ILE A 99 -23.46 34.24 3.73
C ILE A 99 -22.82 34.67 2.42
N ASP A 100 -21.88 35.61 2.51
CA ASP A 100 -21.05 36.01 1.39
C ASP A 100 -20.01 34.90 1.11
N PRO A 101 -19.94 34.33 -0.10
CA PRO A 101 -19.01 33.25 -0.41
C PRO A 101 -17.53 33.62 -0.23
N SER A 102 -17.20 34.92 -0.24
CA SER A 102 -15.85 35.40 0.05
C SER A 102 -15.43 35.24 1.52
N GLN A 103 -16.39 35.02 2.41
CA GLN A 103 -16.16 34.78 3.84
C GLN A 103 -16.05 33.31 4.20
N ILE A 104 -16.28 32.40 3.24
CA ILE A 104 -16.18 30.97 3.47
C ILE A 104 -14.71 30.58 3.44
N ILE A 105 -14.26 29.94 4.51
CA ILE A 105 -12.95 29.30 4.54
C ILE A 105 -13.03 28.10 3.58
N PRO A 106 -12.23 28.09 2.50
CA PRO A 106 -12.19 26.93 1.62
C PRO A 106 -11.77 25.72 2.45
N GLU A 107 -12.56 24.66 2.38
CA GLU A 107 -12.16 23.40 2.99
C GLU A 107 -10.80 22.99 2.38
N PRO A 108 -9.81 22.60 3.21
CA PRO A 108 -8.59 22.03 2.67
C PRO A 108 -9.00 20.88 1.74
N PRO A 109 -8.29 20.68 0.62
CA PRO A 109 -8.58 19.54 -0.23
C PRO A 109 -8.57 18.31 0.67
N VAL A 110 -9.71 17.62 0.78
CA VAL A 110 -9.77 16.32 1.43
C VAL A 110 -8.67 15.51 0.78
N GLU A 111 -7.59 15.21 1.53
CA GLU A 111 -6.55 14.34 1.03
C GLU A 111 -7.28 13.07 0.60
N GLU A 112 -7.32 12.84 -0.72
CA GLU A 112 -7.86 11.59 -1.22
C GLU A 112 -7.14 10.50 -0.44
N PRO A 113 -7.86 9.52 0.16
CA PRO A 113 -7.22 8.48 0.95
C PRO A 113 -6.08 7.94 0.10
N GLU A 114 -4.84 8.07 0.61
CA GLU A 114 -3.66 7.72 -0.16
C GLU A 114 -3.93 6.38 -0.80
N LYS A 115 -3.86 6.34 -2.14
CA LYS A 115 -4.27 5.15 -2.86
C LYS A 115 -3.43 3.98 -2.35
N GLU A 116 -4.06 3.13 -1.52
CA GLU A 116 -3.36 2.05 -0.85
C GLU A 116 -2.58 1.24 -1.88
N HIS A 117 -1.34 0.89 -1.54
CA HIS A 117 -0.54 0.13 -2.46
C HIS A 117 -1.23 -1.22 -2.69
N PRO A 118 -1.61 -1.59 -3.94
CA PRO A 118 -2.50 -2.72 -4.18
C PRO A 118 -1.93 -4.06 -3.69
N VAL A 119 -0.60 -4.18 -3.69
CA VAL A 119 0.09 -5.36 -3.15
C VAL A 119 0.19 -5.32 -1.62
N GLY A 120 0.38 -4.14 -1.04
CA GLY A 120 0.45 -3.98 0.42
C GLY A 120 -0.90 -4.31 1.05
N SER A 121 -1.96 -3.72 0.49
CA SER A 121 -3.35 -3.95 0.91
C SER A 121 -3.73 -5.44 0.80
N ALA A 122 -3.46 -6.08 -0.34
CA ALA A 122 -3.74 -7.52 -0.51
C ALA A 122 -2.96 -8.43 0.44
N LEU A 123 -1.72 -8.08 0.78
CA LEU A 123 -0.93 -8.85 1.75
C LEU A 123 -1.44 -8.63 3.18
N GLY A 124 -1.80 -7.41 3.56
CA GLY A 124 -2.35 -7.07 4.87
C GLY A 124 -3.69 -7.76 5.09
N ASP A 125 -4.60 -7.69 4.12
CA ASP A 125 -5.88 -8.39 4.17
C ASP A 125 -5.70 -9.90 4.36
N PHE A 126 -4.77 -10.51 3.64
CA PHE A 126 -4.54 -11.94 3.72
C PHE A 126 -3.90 -12.37 5.06
N PHE A 127 -2.82 -11.69 5.48
CA PHE A 127 -2.03 -12.13 6.63
C PHE A 127 -2.48 -11.52 7.97
N SER A 128 -3.35 -10.51 7.99
CA SER A 128 -3.91 -9.96 9.23
C SER A 128 -4.67 -11.02 10.02
N GLY A 129 -5.49 -11.84 9.34
CA GLY A 129 -6.23 -12.93 9.99
C GLY A 129 -5.37 -14.14 10.36
N LEU A 130 -4.25 -14.36 9.66
CA LEU A 130 -3.38 -15.52 9.88
C LEU A 130 -2.29 -15.26 10.93
N LEU A 131 -1.65 -14.10 10.85
CA LEU A 131 -0.45 -13.76 11.62
C LEU A 131 -0.62 -12.48 12.46
N GLY A 132 -1.70 -11.72 12.27
CA GLY A 132 -1.87 -10.42 12.91
C GLY A 132 -0.99 -9.32 12.29
N VAL A 133 -0.58 -9.48 11.02
CA VAL A 133 0.21 -8.48 10.29
C VAL A 133 -0.72 -7.62 9.43
N ASP A 134 -0.74 -6.32 9.69
CA ASP A 134 -1.58 -5.33 8.99
C ASP A 134 -0.86 -4.63 7.82
N TYR A 135 -1.61 -3.79 7.11
CA TYR A 135 -1.13 -3.02 5.96
C TYR A 135 0.04 -2.10 6.36
N GLU A 136 -0.11 -1.41 7.49
CA GLU A 136 0.85 -0.46 8.02
C GLU A 136 2.20 -1.13 8.27
N THR A 137 2.21 -2.30 8.91
CA THR A 137 3.42 -3.09 9.15
C THR A 137 4.10 -3.48 7.83
N ILE A 138 3.32 -3.91 6.83
CA ILE A 138 3.86 -4.29 5.51
C ILE A 138 4.48 -3.09 4.80
N MET A 139 3.84 -1.92 4.87
CA MET A 139 4.32 -0.71 4.23
C MET A 139 5.56 -0.17 4.92
N GLU A 140 5.66 -0.25 6.24
CA GLU A 140 6.88 0.13 6.99
C GLU A 140 8.10 -0.66 6.47
N TYR A 141 7.99 -1.99 6.33
CA TYR A 141 9.09 -2.78 5.77
C TYR A 141 9.36 -2.48 4.29
N HIS A 142 8.32 -2.19 3.51
CA HIS A 142 8.50 -1.80 2.12
C HIS A 142 9.27 -0.48 1.99
N GLU A 143 8.96 0.51 2.82
CA GLU A 143 9.65 1.80 2.89
C GLU A 143 11.10 1.66 3.38
N ASN A 144 11.36 0.67 4.25
CA ASN A 144 12.71 0.27 4.65
C ASN A 144 13.51 -0.45 3.55
N GLY A 145 12.96 -0.56 2.34
CA GLY A 145 13.66 -1.03 1.14
C GLY A 145 13.46 -2.52 0.84
N PHE A 146 12.59 -3.22 1.57
CA PHE A 146 12.23 -4.59 1.23
C PHE A 146 11.22 -4.63 0.08
N GLY A 147 11.51 -5.37 -0.98
CA GLY A 147 10.52 -5.61 -2.04
C GLY A 147 9.37 -6.48 -1.54
N PHE A 148 8.14 -6.24 -2.01
CA PHE A 148 6.96 -7.03 -1.64
C PHE A 148 7.12 -8.54 -1.81
N GLY A 149 7.90 -8.99 -2.80
CA GLY A 149 8.18 -10.43 -2.98
C GLY A 149 8.96 -11.04 -1.80
N VAL A 150 9.85 -10.27 -1.18
CA VAL A 150 10.59 -10.69 0.02
C VAL A 150 9.68 -10.68 1.25
N ILE A 151 8.89 -9.62 1.41
CA ILE A 151 7.94 -9.49 2.51
C ILE A 151 6.95 -10.64 2.49
N ALA A 152 6.38 -10.94 1.32
CA ALA A 152 5.43 -12.03 1.16
C ALA A 152 6.07 -13.42 1.38
N GLN A 153 7.33 -13.61 1.00
CA GLN A 153 8.08 -14.83 1.32
C GLN A 153 8.30 -14.99 2.83
N ALA A 154 8.64 -13.91 3.53
CA ALA A 154 8.81 -13.92 4.98
C ALA A 154 7.49 -14.25 5.68
N LEU A 155 6.39 -13.58 5.31
CA LEU A 155 5.04 -13.85 5.85
C LEU A 155 4.63 -15.31 5.63
N TRP A 156 4.87 -15.84 4.43
CA TRP A 156 4.56 -17.23 4.11
C TRP A 156 5.42 -18.22 4.89
N LEU A 157 6.69 -17.91 5.13
CA LEU A 157 7.53 -18.77 5.96
C LEU A 157 7.06 -18.76 7.41
N THR A 158 6.76 -17.57 7.95
CA THR A 158 6.23 -17.41 9.29
C THR A 158 4.99 -18.28 9.51
N SER A 159 4.05 -18.29 8.55
CA SER A 159 2.86 -19.13 8.65
C SER A 159 3.17 -20.63 8.58
N GLN A 160 4.22 -21.06 7.89
CA GLN A 160 4.59 -22.47 7.76
C GLN A 160 5.33 -23.03 8.98
N ILE A 161 5.94 -22.16 9.80
CA ILE A 161 6.61 -22.52 11.05
C ILE A 161 5.76 -22.23 12.29
N ASP A 162 4.45 -21.99 12.11
CA ASP A 162 3.50 -21.59 13.15
C ASP A 162 4.00 -20.38 13.97
N GLY A 163 4.71 -19.47 13.30
CA GLY A 163 5.23 -18.23 13.88
C GLY A 163 4.17 -17.13 13.93
N ASP A 164 4.53 -16.03 14.59
CA ASP A 164 3.72 -14.83 14.72
C ASP A 164 4.42 -13.61 14.08
N THR A 165 3.86 -12.42 14.26
CA THR A 165 4.48 -11.16 13.83
C THR A 165 5.93 -11.02 14.28
N SER A 166 6.29 -11.49 15.48
CA SER A 166 7.67 -11.42 15.98
C SER A 166 8.62 -12.29 15.17
N THR A 167 8.16 -13.46 14.74
CA THR A 167 8.93 -14.37 13.88
C THR A 167 9.08 -13.79 12.47
N PHE A 168 8.03 -13.15 11.94
CA PHE A 168 8.09 -12.40 10.69
C PHE A 168 9.11 -11.26 10.74
N THR A 169 9.08 -10.43 11.78
CA THR A 169 10.07 -9.36 12.00
C THR A 169 11.48 -9.92 12.09
N ALA A 170 11.70 -10.96 12.89
CA ALA A 170 13.02 -11.60 13.04
C ALA A 170 13.57 -12.12 11.69
N LEU A 171 12.71 -12.64 10.82
CA LEU A 171 13.11 -13.10 9.48
C LEU A 171 13.55 -11.96 8.57
N LEU A 172 12.87 -10.81 8.61
CA LEU A 172 13.26 -9.64 7.83
C LEU A 172 14.54 -9.01 8.38
N ASP A 173 14.68 -8.92 9.70
CA ASP A 173 15.90 -8.43 10.36
C ASP A 173 17.10 -9.33 10.07
N ALA A 174 16.92 -10.65 10.13
CA ALA A 174 17.93 -11.64 9.74
C ALA A 174 18.32 -11.47 8.26
N LYS A 175 17.35 -11.13 7.40
CA LYS A 175 17.63 -10.88 5.98
C LYS A 175 18.46 -9.63 5.75
N GLN A 176 18.21 -8.57 6.50
CA GLN A 176 18.95 -7.31 6.40
C GLN A 176 20.34 -7.41 7.03
N SER A 177 20.45 -8.05 8.19
CA SER A 177 21.71 -8.20 8.93
C SER A 177 22.61 -9.32 8.40
N GLY A 178 22.01 -10.35 7.78
CA GLY A 178 22.69 -11.58 7.40
C GLY A 178 22.87 -12.58 8.55
N ASP A 179 22.34 -12.31 9.74
CA ASP A 179 22.41 -13.21 10.89
C ASP A 179 21.11 -14.00 11.06
N TYR A 180 21.18 -15.30 10.78
CA TYR A 180 20.05 -16.23 10.84
C TYR A 180 20.08 -17.13 12.07
N SER A 181 21.03 -16.92 12.99
CA SER A 181 21.23 -17.79 14.15
C SER A 181 20.00 -17.89 15.07
N GLY A 182 19.13 -16.87 15.06
CA GLY A 182 17.87 -16.84 15.80
C GLY A 182 16.68 -17.50 15.09
N ILE A 183 16.85 -17.99 13.85
CA ILE A 183 15.77 -18.57 13.04
C ILE A 183 15.83 -20.09 13.10
N ILE A 184 14.69 -20.72 13.40
CA ILE A 184 14.53 -22.17 13.37
C ILE A 184 13.48 -22.51 12.31
N LEU A 185 13.86 -23.34 11.35
CA LEU A 185 12.98 -23.80 10.28
C LEU A 185 12.05 -24.93 10.75
N ALA A 186 11.03 -25.27 9.96
CA ALA A 186 10.08 -26.34 10.26
C ALA A 186 10.74 -27.72 10.46
N ASP A 187 11.92 -27.96 9.87
CA ASP A 187 12.70 -29.18 10.02
C ASP A 187 13.64 -29.16 11.25
N GLY A 188 13.60 -28.08 12.03
CA GLY A 188 14.44 -27.85 13.21
C GLY A 188 15.86 -27.37 12.91
N SER A 189 16.20 -27.14 11.63
CA SER A 189 17.51 -26.61 11.25
C SER A 189 17.58 -25.07 11.36
N THR A 190 18.81 -24.57 11.52
CA THR A 190 19.11 -23.14 11.45
C THR A 190 19.64 -22.83 10.05
N PRO A 191 19.06 -21.87 9.31
CA PRO A 191 19.52 -21.55 7.96
C PRO A 191 20.80 -20.73 8.00
N ASP A 192 21.69 -20.92 7.01
CA ASP A 192 22.92 -20.12 6.88
C ASP A 192 22.68 -18.82 6.09
N ASN A 193 21.63 -18.78 5.27
CA ASN A 193 21.31 -17.65 4.40
C ASN A 193 19.83 -17.68 3.95
N TRP A 194 19.38 -16.57 3.35
CA TRP A 194 18.02 -16.44 2.79
C TRP A 194 17.66 -17.53 1.76
N GLY A 195 18.63 -18.04 1.01
CA GLY A 195 18.39 -19.11 0.05
C GLY A 195 17.93 -20.40 0.73
N ASP A 196 18.49 -20.72 1.90
CA ASP A 196 18.12 -21.92 2.66
C ASP A 196 16.78 -21.75 3.36
N VAL A 197 16.50 -20.52 3.84
CA VAL A 197 15.18 -20.08 4.29
C VAL A 197 14.13 -20.34 3.21
N VAL A 198 14.33 -19.89 1.98
CA VAL A 198 13.37 -20.07 0.88
C VAL A 198 13.26 -21.53 0.42
N LYS A 199 14.35 -22.30 0.42
CA LYS A 199 14.32 -23.73 0.06
C LYS A 199 13.51 -24.58 1.04
N SER A 200 13.39 -24.14 2.29
CA SER A 200 12.60 -24.83 3.32
C SER A 200 11.09 -24.80 3.04
N LEU A 201 10.63 -23.89 2.18
CA LEU A 201 9.22 -23.79 1.79
C LEU A 201 8.77 -25.07 1.07
N LYS A 202 7.67 -25.67 1.55
CA LYS A 202 7.09 -26.89 0.97
C LYS A 202 6.73 -26.65 -0.50
N LYS A 203 7.25 -27.50 -1.39
CA LYS A 203 6.91 -27.49 -2.82
C LYS A 203 5.44 -27.92 -3.00
N GLY A 204 4.57 -26.98 -3.36
CA GLY A 204 3.17 -27.27 -3.72
C GLY A 204 2.24 -26.10 -3.48
N GLU A 205 2.52 -25.30 -2.44
CA GLU A 205 1.78 -24.08 -2.11
C GLU A 205 2.71 -22.89 -2.36
N ASN A 206 2.71 -22.38 -3.59
CA ASN A 206 3.47 -21.18 -3.90
C ASN A 206 2.58 -19.95 -3.71
N LEU A 207 3.23 -18.84 -3.35
CA LEU A 207 2.62 -17.53 -3.19
C LEU A 207 1.71 -17.15 -4.38
N GLY A 208 2.05 -17.59 -5.59
CA GLY A 208 1.26 -17.38 -6.80
C GLY A 208 -0.08 -18.12 -6.84
N SER A 209 -0.20 -19.30 -6.21
CA SER A 209 -1.48 -20.03 -6.09
C SER A 209 -2.41 -19.35 -5.08
N VAL A 210 -1.85 -18.78 -4.02
CA VAL A 210 -2.58 -17.99 -3.01
C VAL A 210 -3.06 -16.66 -3.58
N MET A 211 -2.16 -15.90 -4.21
CA MET A 211 -2.49 -14.60 -4.83
C MET A 211 -3.44 -14.71 -6.04
N SER A 212 -3.52 -15.87 -6.69
CA SER A 212 -4.51 -16.13 -7.75
C SER A 212 -5.84 -16.68 -7.25
N GLY A 213 -6.04 -16.76 -5.92
CA GLY A 213 -7.26 -17.29 -5.32
C GLY A 213 -7.47 -18.79 -5.54
N LYS A 214 -6.40 -19.52 -5.88
CA LYS A 214 -6.40 -20.97 -6.15
C LYS A 214 -5.91 -21.82 -4.99
N ALA A 215 -5.43 -21.20 -3.91
CA ALA A 215 -5.10 -21.93 -2.70
C ALA A 215 -6.40 -22.32 -1.98
N GLU A 216 -6.71 -23.60 -1.97
CA GLU A 216 -7.75 -24.15 -1.10
C GLU A 216 -7.30 -23.95 0.35
N ASN A 217 -8.08 -23.17 1.09
CA ASN A 217 -7.89 -23.00 2.52
C ASN A 217 -8.11 -24.37 3.16
N SER A 218 -7.02 -25.06 3.52
CA SER A 218 -7.09 -26.40 4.12
C SER A 218 -7.48 -26.29 5.59
N THR A 219 -8.70 -25.85 5.83
CA THR A 219 -9.41 -26.02 7.10
C THR A 219 -10.69 -26.76 6.76
N GLY A 220 -10.73 -28.04 7.12
CA GLY A 220 -11.62 -29.03 6.54
C GLY A 220 -13.12 -28.74 6.66
N GLU A 221 -13.81 -28.88 5.53
CA GLU A 221 -15.06 -29.64 5.33
C GLU A 221 -15.29 -29.82 3.81
N PRO A 222 -15.96 -30.89 3.34
CA PRO A 222 -16.05 -31.22 1.92
C PRO A 222 -17.18 -30.42 1.27
N ALA A 223 -16.84 -29.35 0.54
CA ALA A 223 -17.78 -28.70 -0.35
C ALA A 223 -17.66 -29.28 -1.76
N ASP A 224 -18.61 -30.16 -2.06
CA ASP A 224 -18.97 -30.61 -3.40
C ASP A 224 -19.24 -29.39 -4.30
N VAL A 225 -18.32 -29.10 -5.22
CA VAL A 225 -18.58 -28.18 -6.34
C VAL A 225 -18.31 -28.95 -7.62
N GLN A 226 -19.42 -29.23 -8.31
CA GLN A 226 -19.48 -29.84 -9.63
C GLN A 226 -18.43 -29.25 -10.57
N LYS A 227 -17.50 -30.10 -11.01
CA LYS A 227 -16.72 -29.89 -12.23
C LYS A 227 -17.68 -29.86 -13.42
N GLU A 228 -18.10 -28.67 -13.85
CA GLU A 228 -18.46 -28.49 -15.25
C GLU A 228 -17.20 -28.75 -16.09
N LYS A 229 -17.25 -29.84 -16.86
CA LYS A 229 -16.26 -30.20 -17.88
C LYS A 229 -16.28 -29.13 -18.98
N GLY A 230 -15.51 -28.06 -18.79
CA GLY A 230 -15.05 -27.18 -19.86
C GLY A 230 -13.95 -27.87 -20.67
N ASN A 231 -14.35 -28.58 -21.72
CA ASN A 231 -13.47 -29.19 -22.71
C ASN A 231 -12.84 -28.10 -23.61
N SER A 232 -11.68 -27.56 -23.24
CA SER A 232 -10.87 -26.71 -24.13
C SER A 232 -9.60 -27.43 -24.57
N ASN A 233 -9.75 -28.12 -25.70
CA ASN A 233 -8.68 -28.62 -26.55
C ASN A 233 -8.11 -27.43 -27.35
N GLY A 234 -6.84 -27.09 -27.17
CA GLY A 234 -6.23 -25.87 -27.71
C GLY A 234 -4.77 -26.04 -28.12
N ASN A 235 -4.57 -26.93 -29.09
CA ASN A 235 -3.52 -26.97 -30.13
C ASN A 235 -2.08 -26.46 -29.86
N ASN A 236 -1.14 -27.40 -29.97
CA ASN A 236 0.25 -27.19 -30.38
C ASN A 236 0.31 -26.43 -31.72
N GLY A 237 0.77 -25.18 -31.68
CA GLY A 237 1.14 -24.43 -32.88
C GLY A 237 2.53 -24.80 -33.37
N GLN A 238 2.62 -25.79 -34.26
CA GLN A 238 3.76 -25.98 -35.16
C GLN A 238 3.79 -24.81 -36.17
N GLY A 239 4.69 -23.86 -35.96
CA GLY A 239 5.00 -22.83 -36.95
C GLY A 239 6.02 -23.33 -37.97
N ASN A 240 5.55 -23.72 -39.16
CA ASN A 240 6.38 -23.86 -40.36
C ASN A 240 6.80 -22.45 -40.83
N GLY A 241 8.03 -22.04 -40.48
CA GLY A 241 8.69 -20.89 -41.07
C GLY A 241 9.77 -21.33 -42.05
N GLN A 242 9.45 -21.34 -43.35
CA GLN A 242 10.46 -21.35 -44.42
C GLN A 242 11.22 -20.01 -44.39
N GLY A 243 12.46 -20.04 -43.94
CA GLY A 243 13.41 -18.93 -44.02
C GLY A 243 14.76 -19.44 -44.48
N ASN A 244 15.10 -19.17 -45.74
CA ASN A 244 16.42 -19.41 -46.32
C ASN A 244 17.48 -18.54 -45.65
N GLY A 245 18.58 -19.13 -45.20
CA GLY A 245 19.76 -18.40 -44.77
C GLY A 245 20.92 -19.34 -44.39
N GLN A 246 21.94 -19.37 -45.26
CA GLN A 246 23.24 -20.04 -45.11
C GLN A 246 23.77 -20.01 -43.66
N GLY A 247 24.24 -21.08 -43.03
CA GLY A 247 25.21 -22.05 -43.49
C GLY A 247 26.57 -21.77 -42.81
N ASN A 248 26.91 -22.49 -41.73
CA ASN A 248 28.26 -23.03 -41.54
C ASN A 248 28.29 -24.12 -40.45
N SER A 249 28.43 -25.37 -40.90
CA SER A 249 29.18 -26.47 -40.29
C SER A 249 30.37 -25.98 -39.44
N GLY A 250 30.70 -26.49 -38.26
CA GLY A 250 30.53 -27.82 -37.68
C GLY A 250 31.89 -28.23 -37.11
N ASN A 251 31.98 -28.73 -35.87
CA ASN A 251 32.82 -29.88 -35.55
C ASN A 251 32.60 -30.35 -34.10
N GLN A 252 32.14 -31.59 -33.97
CA GLN A 252 32.34 -32.42 -32.80
C GLN A 252 33.80 -32.90 -32.78
N GLY A 253 34.38 -33.08 -31.58
CA GLY A 253 35.68 -33.69 -31.44
C GLY A 253 36.01 -34.05 -29.99
N ASN A 254 35.69 -35.28 -29.60
CA ASN A 254 36.24 -35.99 -28.45
C ASN A 254 37.78 -36.07 -28.53
N GLY A 255 38.46 -36.08 -27.38
CA GLY A 255 39.87 -36.47 -27.32
C GLY A 255 40.50 -36.31 -25.94
N GLN A 256 40.50 -37.39 -25.15
CA GLN A 256 41.47 -37.65 -24.09
C GLN A 256 42.90 -37.49 -24.62
N GLU A 257 43.81 -36.96 -23.80
CA GLU A 257 45.07 -37.67 -23.49
C GLU A 257 45.88 -36.96 -22.40
N ASN A 258 46.28 -37.78 -21.42
CA ASN A 258 47.39 -37.55 -20.50
C ASN A 258 48.68 -37.19 -21.24
N ARG A 259 49.50 -36.30 -20.65
CA ARG A 259 50.96 -36.53 -20.50
C ARG A 259 51.59 -35.50 -19.58
N ASP A 260 51.80 -35.97 -18.36
CA ASP A 260 53.01 -35.84 -17.57
C ASP A 260 54.29 -35.74 -18.43
N LYS A 261 55.15 -34.75 -18.12
CA LYS A 261 56.63 -34.80 -18.24
C LYS A 261 57.24 -33.44 -17.87
N GLY A 262 57.89 -33.41 -16.70
CA GLY A 262 58.76 -32.33 -16.29
C GLY A 262 60.07 -32.23 -17.07
N ARG A 263 60.77 -31.13 -16.81
CA ARG A 263 62.24 -30.96 -16.76
C ARG A 263 62.48 -29.48 -16.43
N ASP A 264 63.17 -29.21 -15.31
CA ASP A 264 64.60 -28.86 -15.28
C ASP A 264 64.86 -27.63 -16.18
N LYS A 265 65.45 -26.52 -15.76
CA LYS A 265 66.41 -26.26 -14.68
C LYS A 265 66.78 -24.77 -14.78
N ASP A 266 67.26 -24.22 -13.66
CA ASP A 266 68.39 -23.28 -13.57
C ASP A 266 68.27 -21.95 -14.33
N LYS A 267 68.20 -20.80 -13.66
CA LYS A 267 69.33 -19.99 -13.11
C LYS A 267 69.11 -18.56 -13.65
N ASP A 268 69.50 -17.43 -13.08
CA ASP A 268 70.36 -17.04 -11.97
C ASP A 268 69.83 -15.66 -11.49
N ASP A 269 70.12 -15.34 -10.23
CA ASP A 269 70.56 -14.04 -9.71
C ASP A 269 69.97 -12.71 -10.23
N ASP A 270 69.37 -11.92 -9.34
CA ASP A 270 70.12 -10.76 -8.80
C ASP A 270 69.59 -10.30 -7.43
N LYS A 271 70.54 -9.96 -6.57
CA LYS A 271 70.39 -9.48 -5.20
C LYS A 271 70.32 -7.96 -5.21
N GLY A 272 69.24 -7.40 -4.65
CA GLY A 272 69.18 -5.99 -4.26
C GLY A 272 68.68 -5.84 -2.83
N LYS A 273 69.59 -5.90 -1.86
CA LYS A 273 69.37 -5.50 -0.47
C LYS A 273 69.40 -3.97 -0.35
N ASP A 274 68.48 -3.42 0.43
CA ASP A 274 68.73 -2.51 1.58
C ASP A 274 67.36 -1.97 2.02
N LYS A 275 66.77 -2.32 3.16
CA LYS A 275 67.20 -2.09 4.56
C LYS A 275 67.76 -0.69 4.80
N ASN A 276 66.86 0.24 5.09
CA ASN A 276 67.08 1.09 6.26
C ASN A 276 65.75 1.39 6.98
N LYS A 277 65.77 1.10 8.27
CA LYS A 277 64.88 1.50 9.37
C LYS A 277 65.87 2.06 10.41
N PRO A 278 65.58 3.06 11.26
CA PRO A 278 64.28 3.59 11.69
C PRO A 278 64.00 5.04 11.29
#